data_AF-A0A379A956-F1
#
_entry.id   AF-A0A379A956-F1
#
_cell.length_a   1.000
_cell.length_b   1.000
_cell.length_c   1.000
_cell.angle_alpha   90.00
_cell.angle_beta   90.00
_cell.angle_gamma   90.00
#
_symmetry.space_group_name_H-M   'P 1'
#
loop_
_entity.id
_entity.type
_entity.pdbx_description
1 polymer ?
#
loop_
_entity_poly.entity_id
_entity_poly.type
_entity_poly.pdbx_seq_one_letter_code
_entity_poly.pdbx_strand_id
1 'polypeptide(L)'
;MSFIEDSLITRINLILKDEKETMTRLRLIVQLILGFGERNPGLTRILTGHALMFEQDRLQGRINQLFERIEVQLRQVMRERKMREGEAFQADEALLASQLLAFCEGLLSRYVSF
;
A
#
# COMPACT_ATOMS: atom_id res chain seq x y z
N MET A 1 1.64 14.12 7.21
CA MET A 1 1.26 13.26 6.08
C MET A 1 2.29 13.21 4.95
N SER A 2 2.85 14.35 4.48
CA SER A 2 3.85 14.33 3.38
C SER A 2 4.97 13.32 3.60
N PHE A 3 5.57 13.31 4.80
CA PHE A 3 6.63 12.35 5.14
C PHE A 3 6.23 10.86 4.97
N ILE A 4 5.00 10.49 5.37
CA ILE A 4 4.52 9.10 5.27
C ILE A 4 4.38 8.71 3.79
N GLU A 5 3.71 9.58 3.04
CA GLU A 5 3.50 9.45 1.60
C GLU A 5 4.83 9.35 0.85
N ASP A 6 5.73 10.31 1.07
CA ASP A 6 7.05 10.38 0.42
C ASP A 6 7.89 9.14 0.74
N SER A 7 7.90 8.70 2.01
CA SER A 7 8.65 7.53 2.45
C SER A 7 8.14 6.23 1.82
N LEU A 8 6.82 6.02 1.81
CA LEU A 8 6.24 4.80 1.24
C LEU A 8 6.39 4.77 -0.28
N ILE A 9 6.03 5.85 -0.98
CA ILE A 9 6.08 5.91 -2.44
C ILE A 9 7.52 5.80 -2.95
N THR A 10 8.48 6.47 -2.31
CA THR A 10 9.89 6.37 -2.69
C THR A 10 10.41 4.95 -2.53
N ARG A 11 10.08 4.27 -1.43
CA ARG A 11 10.50 2.86 -1.22
C ARG A 11 9.80 1.90 -2.18
N ILE A 12 8.53 2.11 -2.51
CA ILE A 12 7.83 1.35 -3.56
C ILE A 12 8.57 1.51 -4.89
N ASN A 13 8.89 2.73 -5.29
CA ASN A 13 9.61 2.99 -6.54
C ASN A 13 10.99 2.30 -6.58
N LEU A 14 11.70 2.23 -5.44
CA LEU A 14 12.95 1.48 -5.34
C LEU A 14 12.72 -0.03 -5.51
N ILE A 15 11.70 -0.61 -4.87
CA ILE A 15 11.31 -2.01 -5.08
C ILE A 15 11.03 -2.29 -6.56
N LEU A 16 10.30 -1.40 -7.24
CA LEU A 16 10.01 -1.53 -8.67
C LEU A 16 11.25 -1.37 -9.55
N LYS A 17 12.28 -0.68 -9.08
CA LYS A 17 13.54 -0.56 -9.81
C LYS A 17 14.38 -1.82 -9.67
N ASP A 18 14.53 -2.31 -8.44
CA ASP A 18 15.52 -3.31 -8.07
C ASP A 18 15.01 -4.75 -8.29
N GLU A 19 13.74 -5.02 -7.99
CA GLU A 19 13.12 -6.33 -8.21
C GLU A 19 12.43 -6.38 -9.58
N LYS A 20 12.48 -7.50 -10.30
CA LYS A 20 11.84 -7.68 -11.61
C LYS A 20 10.69 -8.67 -11.60
N GLU A 21 10.70 -9.64 -10.69
CA GLU A 21 9.65 -10.64 -10.56
C GLU A 21 8.39 -10.03 -9.94
N THR A 22 7.23 -10.27 -10.56
CA THR A 22 5.96 -9.67 -10.18
C THR A 22 5.55 -10.08 -8.77
N MET A 23 5.60 -11.38 -8.47
CA MET A 23 5.16 -11.89 -7.17
C MET A 23 6.06 -11.38 -6.03
N THR A 24 7.37 -11.31 -6.26
CA THR A 24 8.31 -10.76 -5.29
C THR A 24 8.09 -9.26 -5.07
N ARG A 25 7.80 -8.47 -6.12
CA ARG A 25 7.42 -7.05 -5.96
C ARG A 25 6.18 -6.87 -5.09
N LEU A 26 5.12 -7.63 -5.37
CA LEU A 26 3.88 -7.56 -4.59
C LEU A 26 4.15 -7.90 -3.12
N ARG A 27 4.92 -8.95 -2.86
CA ARG A 27 5.33 -9.35 -1.50
C ARG A 27 6.10 -8.24 -0.79
N LEU A 28 7.08 -7.63 -1.46
CA LEU A 28 7.91 -6.57 -0.88
C LEU A 28 7.11 -5.30 -0.60
N ILE A 29 6.16 -4.93 -1.46
CA ILE A 29 5.26 -3.77 -1.24
C ILE A 29 4.37 -4.02 -0.01
N VAL A 30 3.75 -5.20 0.10
CA VAL A 30 2.93 -5.57 1.27
C VAL A 30 3.78 -5.54 2.55
N GLN A 31 4.97 -6.16 2.51
CA GLN A 31 5.89 -6.18 3.65
C GLN A 31 6.34 -4.77 4.06
N LEU A 32 6.56 -3.88 3.08
CA LEU A 32 6.88 -2.48 3.33
C LEU A 32 5.76 -1.75 4.08
N ILE A 33 4.50 -1.91 3.62
CA ILE A 33 3.34 -1.26 4.24
C ILE A 33 3.15 -1.75 5.67
N LEU A 34 3.14 -3.07 5.87
CA LEU A 34 2.94 -3.67 7.20
C LEU A 34 4.10 -3.35 8.15
N GLY A 35 5.34 -3.48 7.68
CA GLY A 35 6.53 -3.17 8.47
C GLY A 35 6.71 -1.68 8.73
N PHE A 36 6.14 -0.79 7.91
CA PHE A 36 6.03 0.63 8.23
C PHE A 36 5.06 0.83 9.40
N GLY A 37 3.90 0.17 9.35
CA GLY A 37 2.88 0.26 10.39
C GLY A 37 3.36 -0.23 11.76
N GLU A 38 4.05 -1.37 11.79
CA GLU A 38 4.61 -1.97 13.00
C GLU A 38 5.68 -1.07 13.65
N ARG A 39 6.56 -0.48 12.84
CA ARG A 39 7.67 0.37 13.35
C ARG A 39 7.24 1.78 13.72
N ASN A 40 6.06 2.22 13.29
CA ASN A 40 5.59 3.59 13.51
C ASN A 40 4.15 3.64 14.06
N PRO A 41 3.86 3.10 15.26
CA PRO A 41 2.48 2.98 15.78
C PRO A 41 1.70 4.31 15.81
N GLY A 42 2.37 5.42 16.13
CA GLY A 42 1.77 6.75 16.12
C GLY A 42 1.36 7.22 14.72
N LEU A 43 2.16 6.92 13.69
CA LEU A 43 1.81 7.23 12.29
C LEU A 43 0.73 6.27 11.77
N THR A 44 0.73 5.02 12.24
CA THR A 44 -0.31 4.03 11.93
C THR A 44 -1.67 4.48 12.45
N ARG A 45 -1.76 5.05 13.65
CA ARG A 45 -2.99 5.67 14.18
C ARG A 45 -3.54 6.79 13.29
N ILE A 46 -2.66 7.53 12.61
CA ILE A 46 -3.04 8.55 11.64
C ILE A 46 -3.55 7.86 10.36
N LEU A 47 -2.80 6.88 9.84
CA LEU A 47 -3.17 6.12 8.63
C LEU A 47 -4.51 5.38 8.77
N THR A 48 -4.87 4.91 9.96
CA THR A 48 -6.14 4.22 10.22
C THR A 48 -7.26 5.15 10.65
N GLY A 49 -7.06 6.48 10.61
CA GLY A 49 -8.07 7.48 10.90
C GLY A 49 -8.44 7.65 12.40
N HIS A 50 -7.85 6.86 13.31
CA HIS A 50 -8.18 6.89 14.74
C HIS A 50 -7.75 8.21 15.42
N ALA A 51 -6.73 8.89 14.88
CA ALA A 51 -6.24 10.16 15.42
C ALA A 51 -7.00 11.41 14.89
N LEU A 52 -8.01 11.25 14.02
CA LEU A 52 -8.55 12.34 13.19
C LEU A 52 -9.83 13.01 13.70
N MET A 53 -10.22 12.77 14.96
CA MET A 53 -11.48 13.29 15.52
C MET A 53 -11.64 14.83 15.50
N PHE A 54 -10.57 15.60 15.24
CA PHE A 54 -10.59 17.07 15.32
C PHE A 54 -10.07 17.83 14.08
N GLU A 55 -9.57 17.17 13.02
CA GLU A 55 -9.01 17.82 11.79
C GLU A 55 -9.65 17.28 10.48
N GLN A 56 -10.95 17.00 10.54
CA GLN A 56 -11.64 15.83 9.96
C GLN A 56 -11.52 15.55 8.44
N ASP A 57 -11.61 16.51 7.52
CA ASP A 57 -11.82 16.14 6.10
C ASP A 57 -10.56 16.12 5.24
N ARG A 58 -9.66 17.09 5.45
CA ARG A 58 -8.49 17.26 4.57
C ARG A 58 -7.45 16.16 4.80
N LEU A 59 -7.26 15.73 6.04
CA LEU A 59 -6.25 14.73 6.38
C LEU A 59 -6.71 13.32 5.98
N GLN A 60 -7.99 13.00 6.19
CA GLN A 60 -8.60 11.77 5.68
C GLN A 60 -8.52 11.68 4.16
N GLY A 61 -8.83 12.79 3.45
CA GLY A 61 -8.70 12.84 1.99
C GLY A 61 -7.27 12.55 1.50
N ARG A 62 -6.24 13.00 2.22
CA ARG A 62 -4.84 12.69 1.88
C ARG A 62 -4.46 11.24 2.12
N ILE A 63 -5.02 10.61 3.16
CA ILE A 63 -4.79 9.18 3.45
C ILE A 63 -5.44 8.33 2.35
N ASN A 64 -6.68 8.66 1.98
CA ASN A 64 -7.37 7.98 0.88
C ASN A 64 -6.56 8.11 -0.43
N GLN A 65 -6.08 9.32 -0.75
CA GLN A 65 -5.22 9.54 -1.92
C GLN A 65 -3.92 8.75 -1.88
N LEU A 66 -3.30 8.57 -0.70
CA LEU A 66 -2.12 7.72 -0.55
C LEU A 66 -2.46 6.26 -0.87
N PHE A 67 -3.53 5.72 -0.29
CA PHE A 67 -3.95 4.34 -0.52
C PHE A 67 -4.36 4.11 -1.98
N GLU A 68 -5.08 5.03 -2.62
CA GLU A 68 -5.38 4.99 -4.04
C GLU A 68 -4.11 4.93 -4.90
N ARG A 69 -3.10 5.75 -4.59
CA ARG A 69 -1.82 5.71 -5.31
C ARG A 69 -1.10 4.37 -5.14
N ILE A 70 -1.11 3.80 -3.94
CA ILE A 70 -0.55 2.46 -3.68
C ILE A 70 -1.31 1.40 -4.48
N GLU A 71 -2.64 1.47 -4.51
CA GLU A 71 -3.47 0.54 -5.26
C GLU A 71 -3.17 0.58 -6.77
N VAL A 72 -3.01 1.78 -7.32
CA VAL A 72 -2.62 1.99 -8.72
C VAL A 72 -1.26 1.34 -8.99
N GLN A 73 -0.29 1.48 -8.08
CA GLN A 73 1.02 0.84 -8.21
C GLN A 73 0.92 -0.70 -8.17
N LEU A 74 0.15 -1.27 -7.23
CA LEU A 74 -0.08 -2.71 -7.15
C LEU A 74 -0.70 -3.26 -8.45
N ARG A 75 -1.73 -2.56 -8.95
CA ARG A 75 -2.41 -2.91 -10.21
C ARG A 75 -1.48 -2.83 -11.41
N GLN A 76 -0.62 -1.81 -11.46
CA GLN A 76 0.39 -1.69 -12.51
C GLN A 76 1.37 -2.85 -12.48
N VAL A 77 1.89 -3.21 -11.30
CA VAL A 77 2.79 -4.37 -11.14
C VAL A 77 2.13 -5.64 -11.66
N MET A 78 0.86 -5.87 -11.33
CA MET A 78 0.13 -7.04 -11.81
C MET A 78 -0.05 -7.07 -13.34
N ARG A 79 -0.36 -5.91 -13.95
CA ARG A 79 -0.50 -5.80 -15.41
C ARG A 79 0.82 -6.04 -16.15
N GLU A 80 1.93 -5.64 -15.56
CA GLU A 80 3.25 -5.85 -16.15
C GLU A 80 3.66 -7.34 -16.19
N ARG A 81 3.02 -8.21 -15.40
CA ARG A 81 3.30 -9.65 -15.34
C ARG A 81 3.26 -10.30 -16.71
N LYS A 82 2.22 -10.01 -17.51
CA LYS A 82 2.05 -10.58 -18.86
C LYS A 82 3.23 -10.24 -19.76
N MET A 83 3.76 -9.02 -19.68
CA MET A 83 4.89 -8.58 -20.50
C MET A 83 6.23 -9.12 -20.00
N ARG A 84 6.38 -9.28 -18.67
CA ARG A 84 7.66 -9.68 -18.05
C ARG A 84 7.84 -11.19 -17.98
N GLU A 85 6.76 -11.93 -17.74
CA GLU A 85 6.77 -13.36 -17.42
C GLU A 85 6.00 -14.19 -18.44
N GLY A 86 5.31 -13.55 -19.41
CA GLY A 86 4.52 -14.23 -20.42
C GLY A 86 3.16 -14.74 -19.94
N GLU A 87 2.84 -14.56 -18.66
CA GLU A 87 1.62 -15.03 -18.02
C GLU A 87 0.86 -13.87 -17.36
N ALA A 88 -0.48 -13.86 -17.51
CA ALA A 88 -1.35 -12.92 -16.83
C ALA A 88 -2.02 -13.57 -15.62
N PHE A 89 -2.57 -12.77 -14.72
CA PHE A 89 -3.48 -13.29 -13.71
C PHE A 89 -4.78 -13.76 -14.37
N GLN A 90 -5.40 -14.81 -13.81
CA GLN A 90 -6.70 -15.31 -14.25
C GLN A 90 -7.86 -14.43 -13.76
N ALA A 91 -7.63 -13.72 -12.66
CA ALA A 91 -8.58 -12.78 -12.08
C ALA A 91 -8.22 -11.34 -12.49
N ASP A 92 -9.23 -10.46 -12.44
CA ASP A 92 -9.08 -9.04 -12.71
C ASP A 92 -8.04 -8.38 -11.77
N GLU A 93 -7.08 -7.66 -12.34
CA GLU A 93 -5.98 -7.07 -11.55
C GLU A 93 -6.45 -5.94 -10.62
N ALA A 94 -7.56 -5.27 -10.91
CA ALA A 94 -8.12 -4.28 -9.98
C ALA A 94 -8.73 -4.97 -8.76
N LEU A 95 -9.42 -6.09 -8.96
CA LEU A 95 -9.91 -6.93 -7.86
C LEU A 95 -8.76 -7.45 -7.00
N LEU A 96 -7.69 -7.97 -7.62
CA LEU A 96 -6.54 -8.46 -6.88
C LEU A 96 -5.81 -7.35 -6.10
N ALA A 97 -5.63 -6.18 -6.71
CA ALA A 97 -4.99 -5.03 -6.06
C ALA A 97 -5.79 -4.53 -4.86
N SER A 98 -7.11 -4.37 -5.02
CA SER A 98 -8.01 -3.94 -3.93
C SER A 98 -8.05 -4.97 -2.78
N GLN A 99 -8.02 -6.27 -3.08
CA GLN A 99 -7.92 -7.32 -2.05
C GLN A 99 -6.63 -7.25 -1.24
N LEU A 100 -5.48 -7.09 -1.90
CA LEU A 100 -4.18 -6.92 -1.22
C LEU A 100 -4.16 -5.67 -0.35
N LEU A 101 -4.75 -4.58 -0.84
CA LEU A 101 -4.81 -3.33 -0.10
C LEU A 101 -5.72 -3.45 1.13
N ALA A 102 -6.91 -4.02 0.97
CA ALA A 102 -7.84 -4.29 2.07
C ALA A 102 -7.23 -5.19 3.14
N PHE A 103 -6.44 -6.18 2.74
CA PHE A 103 -5.65 -7.00 3.67
C PHE A 103 -4.65 -6.17 4.47
N CYS A 104 -3.90 -5.28 3.81
CA CYS A 104 -2.95 -4.39 4.48
C CYS A 104 -3.67 -3.45 5.47
N GLU A 105 -4.73 -2.78 5.03
CA GLU A 105 -5.53 -1.88 5.87
C GLU A 105 -6.12 -2.59 7.08
N GLY A 106 -6.65 -3.80 6.89
CA GLY A 106 -7.19 -4.63 7.98
C GLY A 106 -6.12 -4.97 9.03
N LEU A 107 -4.91 -5.33 8.61
CA LEU A 107 -3.81 -5.59 9.53
C LEU A 107 -3.31 -4.32 10.25
N LEU A 108 -3.20 -3.20 9.53
CA LEU A 108 -2.82 -1.91 10.12
C LEU A 108 -3.85 -1.46 11.17
N SER A 109 -5.14 -1.64 10.88
CA SER A 109 -6.24 -1.35 11.82
C SER A 109 -6.14 -2.22 13.07
N ARG A 110 -5.83 -3.51 12.91
CA ARG A 110 -5.60 -4.42 14.05
C ARG A 110 -4.42 -4.00 14.91
N TYR A 111 -3.31 -3.52 14.34
CA TYR A 111 -2.16 -3.06 15.15
C TYR A 111 -2.48 -1.86 16.05
N VAL A 112 -3.44 -1.03 15.66
CA VAL A 112 -3.85 0.16 16.42
C VAL A 112 -4.90 -0.16 17.48
N SER A 113 -5.61 -1.27 17.31
CA SER A 113 -6.66 -1.73 18.23
C SER A 113 -6.13 -2.41 19.51
N PHE A 114 -4.80 -2.49 19.69
CA PHE A 114 -4.12 -2.98 20.88
C PHE A 114 -3.42 -1.86 21.67
#